data_AF-A0A6B1YGM3-F1
#
_entry.id   AF-A0A6B1YGM3-F1
#
_cell.length_a   1.000
_cell.length_b   1.000
_cell.length_c   1.000
_cell.angle_alpha   90.00
_cell.angle_beta   90.00
_cell.angle_gamma   90.00
#
_symmetry.space_group_name_H-M   'P 1'
#
loop_
_entity.id
_entity.type
_entity.pdbx_description
1 polymer ?
#
loop_
_entity_poly.entity_id
_entity_poly.type
_entity_poly.pdbx_seq_one_letter_code
_entity_poly.pdbx_strand_id
1 'polypeptide(L)'
;MAQIRFFKVATLPGTLEPDSFYFVENGSYSESYLTNSAGVARSIGNSAMINALINEALSSLPGTGAPILFVADIAARDALEPESAIFVLVQDASADPTVESGAALYAWNPATSAWLKVAEYESMDVELNWDAINGRPTSTPAQIDTAVSQAHTHANKSTLDKFSEDGGLVRFGGQPIPAEWNGAAW
;
A
#
# COMPACT_ATOMS: atom_id res chain seq x y z
N MET A 1 -64.65 -27.48 7.53
CA MET A 1 -63.59 -26.72 6.84
C MET A 1 -63.38 -25.43 7.62
N ALA A 2 -62.15 -25.11 8.02
CA ALA A 2 -61.86 -23.80 8.62
C ALA A 2 -61.98 -22.74 7.53
N GLN A 3 -62.73 -21.67 7.79
CA GLN A 3 -62.89 -20.54 6.86
C GLN A 3 -61.83 -19.49 7.19
N ILE A 4 -61.03 -19.11 6.19
CA ILE A 4 -60.09 -17.99 6.32
C ILE A 4 -60.81 -16.72 5.85
N ARG A 5 -60.72 -15.64 6.63
CA ARG A 5 -61.29 -14.33 6.28
C ARG A 5 -60.23 -13.42 5.68
N PHE A 6 -60.64 -12.52 4.80
CA PHE A 6 -59.78 -11.52 4.17
C PHE A 6 -60.28 -10.12 4.50
N PHE A 7 -59.38 -9.27 4.99
CA PHE A 7 -59.67 -7.90 5.39
C PHE A 7 -58.79 -6.93 4.59
N LYS A 8 -59.40 -5.85 4.09
CA LYS A 8 -58.69 -4.68 3.56
C LYS A 8 -58.86 -3.54 4.55
N VAL A 9 -57.77 -3.02 5.08
CA VAL A 9 -57.76 -1.98 6.12
C VAL A 9 -56.72 -0.91 5.83
N ALA A 10 -56.94 0.32 6.29
CA ALA A 10 -55.94 1.39 6.18
C ALA A 10 -54.85 1.26 7.28
N THR A 11 -55.22 0.74 8.45
CA THR A 11 -54.33 0.48 9.58
C THR A 11 -54.69 -0.85 10.21
N LEU A 12 -53.71 -1.58 10.74
CA LEU A 12 -53.97 -2.85 11.42
C LEU A 12 -54.82 -2.63 12.69
N PRO A 13 -55.98 -3.29 12.85
CA PRO A 13 -56.82 -3.12 14.04
C PRO A 13 -56.14 -3.59 15.33
N GLY A 14 -56.50 -2.98 16.47
CA GLY A 14 -55.96 -3.37 17.78
C GLY A 14 -56.43 -4.74 18.29
N THR A 15 -57.46 -5.31 17.68
CA THR A 15 -57.92 -6.69 17.93
C THR A 15 -58.17 -7.34 16.58
N LEU A 16 -57.55 -8.49 16.35
CA LEU A 16 -57.62 -9.18 15.07
C LEU A 16 -58.40 -10.48 15.20
N GLU A 17 -59.10 -10.82 14.13
CA GLU A 17 -59.80 -12.10 13.99
C GLU A 17 -58.77 -13.22 13.86
N PRO A 18 -58.92 -14.34 14.59
CA PRO A 18 -58.11 -15.53 14.38
C PRO A 18 -58.19 -16.05 12.94
N ASP A 19 -57.13 -16.74 12.51
CA ASP A 19 -57.06 -17.48 11.22
C ASP A 19 -57.49 -16.63 10.00
N SER A 20 -57.02 -15.38 9.94
CA SER A 20 -57.47 -14.36 8.98
C SER A 20 -56.31 -13.61 8.33
N PHE A 21 -56.53 -13.15 7.10
CA PHE A 21 -55.59 -12.39 6.29
C PHE A 21 -55.95 -10.91 6.28
N TYR A 22 -54.96 -10.04 6.47
CA TYR A 22 -55.12 -8.58 6.44
C TYR A 22 -54.19 -7.98 5.39
N PHE A 23 -54.76 -7.17 4.50
CA PHE A 23 -54.05 -6.27 3.60
C PHE A 23 -54.15 -4.85 4.15
N VAL A 24 -53.02 -4.28 4.57
CA VAL A 24 -52.92 -2.98 5.24
C VAL A 24 -52.28 -1.98 4.31
N GLU A 25 -52.91 -0.83 4.08
CA GLU A 25 -52.34 0.23 3.24
C GLU A 25 -51.05 0.82 3.84
N ASN A 26 -50.02 0.99 3.01
CA ASN A 26 -48.75 1.63 3.38
C ASN A 26 -48.23 2.49 2.22
N GLY A 27 -48.82 3.67 2.05
CA GLY A 27 -48.45 4.61 1.00
C GLY A 27 -48.74 4.06 -0.40
N SER A 28 -47.69 3.76 -1.17
CA SER A 28 -47.81 3.25 -2.55
C SER A 28 -47.93 1.72 -2.64
N TYR A 29 -47.87 1.00 -1.52
CA TYR A 29 -47.99 -0.46 -1.46
C TYR A 29 -48.85 -0.90 -0.27
N SER A 30 -49.07 -2.20 -0.12
CA SER A 30 -49.80 -2.77 1.02
C SER A 30 -48.98 -3.82 1.76
N GLU A 31 -49.05 -3.83 3.08
CA GLU A 31 -48.50 -4.89 3.92
C GLU A 31 -49.49 -6.04 4.08
N SER A 32 -48.96 -7.25 4.26
CA SER A 32 -49.76 -8.47 4.45
C SER A 32 -49.47 -9.10 5.81
N TYR A 33 -50.55 -9.46 6.51
CA TYR A 33 -50.50 -10.15 7.79
C TYR A 33 -51.43 -11.35 7.81
N LEU A 34 -50.98 -12.44 8.43
CA LEU A 34 -51.80 -13.60 8.73
C LEU A 34 -51.88 -13.79 10.24
N THR A 35 -53.09 -13.92 10.77
CA THR A 35 -53.28 -14.22 12.19
C THR A 35 -53.30 -15.72 12.44
N ASN A 36 -52.73 -16.13 13.58
CA ASN A 36 -52.89 -17.51 14.05
C ASN A 36 -54.27 -17.71 14.73
N SER A 37 -54.50 -18.91 15.25
CA SER A 37 -55.73 -19.27 15.97
C SER A 37 -55.98 -18.47 17.26
N ALA A 38 -55.00 -17.69 17.73
CA ALA A 38 -55.12 -16.78 18.86
C ALA A 38 -55.30 -15.30 18.43
N GLY A 39 -55.43 -15.00 17.12
CA GLY A 39 -55.54 -13.64 16.61
C GLY A 39 -54.21 -12.86 16.60
N VAL A 40 -53.07 -13.53 16.81
CA VAL A 40 -51.76 -12.87 16.80
C VAL A 40 -51.27 -12.74 15.36
N ALA A 41 -51.00 -11.51 14.92
CA ALA A 41 -50.48 -11.22 13.59
C ALA A 41 -49.07 -11.80 13.38
N ARG A 42 -48.88 -12.41 12.22
CA ARG A 42 -47.58 -12.77 11.65
C ARG A 42 -47.41 -11.97 10.36
N SER A 43 -46.30 -11.24 10.26
CA SER A 43 -45.94 -10.54 9.03
C SER A 43 -45.65 -11.55 7.92
N ILE A 44 -46.18 -11.30 6.73
CA ILE A 44 -45.84 -12.07 5.53
C ILE A 44 -45.24 -11.08 4.53
N GLY A 45 -43.91 -10.95 4.55
CA GLY A 45 -43.18 -10.09 3.62
C GLY A 45 -43.49 -8.60 3.78
N ASN A 46 -43.68 -8.13 5.02
CA ASN A 46 -43.82 -6.70 5.28
C ASN A 46 -42.46 -6.00 5.36
N SER A 47 -42.46 -4.67 5.27
CA SER A 47 -41.24 -3.87 5.23
C SER A 47 -40.34 -4.09 6.46
N ALA A 48 -40.94 -4.25 7.65
CA ALA A 48 -40.19 -4.54 8.87
C ALA A 48 -39.45 -5.88 8.80
N MET A 49 -40.12 -6.94 8.33
CA MET A 49 -39.51 -8.26 8.13
C MET A 49 -38.42 -8.22 7.06
N ILE A 50 -38.68 -7.57 5.93
CA ILE A 50 -37.71 -7.43 4.83
C ILE A 50 -36.48 -6.67 5.32
N ASN A 51 -36.64 -5.55 6.03
CA ASN A 51 -35.53 -4.80 6.60
C ASN A 51 -34.75 -5.61 7.64
N ALA A 52 -35.43 -6.41 8.47
CA ALA A 52 -34.75 -7.29 9.41
C ALA A 52 -33.88 -8.33 8.69
N LEU A 53 -34.41 -8.98 7.65
CA LEU A 53 -33.66 -9.95 6.84
C LEU A 53 -32.50 -9.30 6.07
N ILE A 54 -32.71 -8.09 5.54
CA ILE A 54 -31.65 -7.32 4.88
C ILE A 54 -30.56 -6.96 5.88
N ASN A 55 -30.92 -6.47 7.07
CA ASN A 55 -29.94 -6.12 8.10
C ASN A 55 -29.15 -7.36 8.57
N GLU A 56 -29.84 -8.49 8.75
CA GLU A 56 -29.19 -9.76 9.06
C GLU A 56 -28.22 -10.17 7.94
N ALA A 57 -28.67 -10.16 6.68
CA ALA A 57 -27.84 -10.48 5.52
C ALA A 57 -26.63 -9.54 5.39
N LEU A 58 -26.82 -8.22 5.53
CA LEU A 58 -25.75 -7.23 5.48
C LEU A 58 -24.75 -7.40 6.63
N SER A 59 -25.23 -7.76 7.83
CA SER A 59 -24.37 -8.07 8.98
C SER A 59 -23.57 -9.35 8.79
N SER A 60 -24.08 -10.29 7.99
CA SER A 60 -23.40 -11.55 7.66
C SER A 60 -22.36 -11.43 6.55
N LEU A 61 -22.37 -10.32 5.79
CA LEU A 61 -21.40 -10.12 4.72
C LEU A 61 -20.05 -9.67 5.30
N PRO A 62 -18.98 -10.46 5.10
CA PRO A 62 -17.64 -10.01 5.50
C PRO A 62 -17.24 -8.81 4.64
N GLY A 63 -17.02 -7.65 5.27
CA GLY A 63 -16.39 -6.51 4.61
C GLY A 63 -17.27 -5.60 3.75
N THR A 64 -18.61 -5.59 3.91
CA THR A 64 -19.50 -4.59 3.26
C THR A 64 -19.26 -3.13 3.71
N GLY A 65 -18.31 -2.94 4.61
CA GLY A 65 -17.69 -1.67 4.91
C GLY A 65 -16.66 -1.94 5.98
N ALA A 66 -15.52 -2.55 5.66
CA ALA A 66 -14.34 -2.33 6.49
C ALA A 66 -13.74 -1.00 6.02
N PRO A 67 -14.23 0.18 6.48
CA PRO A 67 -13.47 1.39 6.24
C PRO A 67 -12.09 1.11 6.79
N ILE A 68 -11.06 1.50 6.05
CA ILE A 68 -9.76 1.68 6.68
C ILE A 68 -10.02 2.71 7.78
N LEU A 69 -9.98 2.28 9.03
CA LEU A 69 -10.14 3.16 10.17
C LEU A 69 -8.82 3.91 10.36
N PHE A 70 -8.87 5.21 10.54
CA PHE A 70 -7.69 6.02 10.79
C PHE A 70 -7.62 6.35 12.28
N VAL A 71 -6.46 6.11 12.90
CA VAL A 71 -6.19 6.48 14.30
C VAL A 71 -4.88 7.24 14.40
N ALA A 72 -4.77 8.11 15.40
CA ALA A 72 -3.62 8.99 15.56
C ALA A 72 -2.32 8.21 15.83
N ASP A 73 -2.36 7.25 16.75
CA ASP A 73 -1.18 6.53 17.22
C ASP A 73 -1.48 5.07 17.64
N ILE A 74 -0.42 4.34 18.03
CA ILE A 74 -0.51 2.95 18.49
C ILE A 74 -1.40 2.81 19.72
N ALA A 75 -1.39 3.76 20.65
CA ALA A 75 -2.23 3.70 21.84
C ALA A 75 -3.72 3.81 21.48
N ALA A 76 -4.06 4.66 20.51
CA ALA A 76 -5.42 4.79 19.99
C ALA A 76 -5.90 3.53 19.26
N ARG A 77 -5.00 2.81 18.55
CA ARG A 77 -5.31 1.48 17.99
C ARG A 77 -5.57 0.45 19.08
N ASP A 78 -4.72 0.41 20.10
CA ASP A 78 -4.79 -0.59 21.17
C ASP A 78 -6.00 -0.39 22.09
N ALA A 79 -6.59 0.80 22.08
CA ALA A 79 -7.88 1.09 22.74
C ALA A 79 -9.11 0.60 21.94
N LEU A 80 -8.94 0.10 20.72
CA LEU A 80 -10.04 -0.46 19.93
C LEU A 80 -10.36 -1.89 20.38
N GLU A 81 -11.65 -2.21 20.47
CA GLU A 81 -12.15 -3.57 20.79
C GLU A 81 -12.98 -4.16 19.63
N PRO A 82 -12.35 -4.47 18.48
CA PRO A 82 -13.08 -5.00 17.32
C PRO A 82 -13.49 -6.47 17.50
N GLU A 83 -14.76 -6.77 17.24
CA GLU A 83 -15.30 -8.15 17.29
C GLU A 83 -15.11 -8.91 15.97
N SER A 84 -14.76 -8.22 14.89
CA SER A 84 -14.59 -8.76 13.54
C SER A 84 -13.29 -8.26 12.91
N ALA A 85 -12.81 -8.93 11.87
CA ALA A 85 -11.59 -8.52 11.19
C ALA A 85 -11.76 -7.13 10.55
N ILE A 86 -10.85 -6.20 10.88
CA ILE A 86 -10.83 -4.83 10.39
C ILE A 86 -9.42 -4.41 10.00
N PHE A 87 -9.32 -3.40 9.12
CA PHE A 87 -8.08 -2.69 8.81
C PHE A 87 -8.03 -1.34 9.53
N VAL A 88 -6.89 -1.04 10.14
CA VAL A 88 -6.63 0.24 10.82
C VAL A 88 -5.32 0.82 10.30
N LEU A 89 -5.37 2.04 9.75
CA LEU A 89 -4.19 2.84 9.47
C LEU A 89 -3.87 3.70 10.71
N VAL A 90 -2.72 3.43 11.32
CA VAL A 90 -2.15 4.22 12.40
C VAL A 90 -1.27 5.30 11.78
N GLN A 91 -1.56 6.58 12.05
CA GLN A 91 -0.85 7.71 11.44
C GLN A 91 0.56 7.91 11.99
N ASP A 92 0.74 7.73 13.30
CA ASP A 92 2.02 7.68 14.00
C ASP A 92 2.21 6.30 14.65
N ALA A 93 2.88 5.42 13.92
CA ALA A 93 3.16 4.05 14.34
C ALA A 93 4.50 3.92 15.07
N SER A 94 5.17 5.02 15.44
CA SER A 94 6.53 5.00 16.03
C SER A 94 6.68 4.27 17.37
N ALA A 95 5.57 3.95 18.04
CA ALA A 95 5.58 3.12 19.24
C ALA A 95 5.60 1.60 18.94
N ASP A 96 5.44 1.19 17.67
CA ASP A 96 5.79 -0.15 17.21
C ASP A 96 7.31 -0.22 17.01
N PRO A 97 8.06 -1.07 17.72
CA PRO A 97 9.53 -1.13 17.64
C PRO A 97 10.07 -1.48 16.25
N THR A 98 9.21 -1.94 15.35
CA THR A 98 9.56 -2.28 13.97
C THR A 98 9.23 -1.17 12.98
N VAL A 99 8.75 0.00 13.45
CA VAL A 99 8.50 1.22 12.69
C VAL A 99 9.31 2.35 13.33
N GLU A 100 10.43 2.71 12.73
CA GLU A 100 11.28 3.85 13.08
C GLU A 100 10.55 5.20 12.94
N SER A 101 9.75 5.41 11.87
CA SER A 101 8.87 6.60 11.78
C SER A 101 7.74 6.45 10.77
N GLY A 102 6.64 7.19 10.97
CA GLY A 102 5.56 7.32 10.01
C GLY A 102 4.35 6.45 10.35
N ALA A 103 3.61 6.03 9.32
CA ALA A 103 2.33 5.36 9.47
C ALA A 103 2.47 3.84 9.30
N ALA A 104 1.55 3.05 9.85
CA ALA A 104 1.46 1.62 9.54
C ALA A 104 0.02 1.13 9.46
N LEU A 105 -0.22 0.17 8.57
CA LEU A 105 -1.49 -0.49 8.38
C LEU A 105 -1.50 -1.81 9.15
N TYR A 106 -2.49 -1.99 10.01
CA TYR A 106 -2.71 -3.20 10.78
C TYR A 106 -4.04 -3.85 10.41
N ALA A 107 -4.08 -5.18 10.51
CA ALA A 107 -5.29 -5.97 10.44
C ALA A 107 -5.57 -6.61 11.80
N TRP A 108 -6.80 -6.51 12.29
CA TRP A 108 -7.23 -7.26 13.47
C TRP A 108 -7.58 -8.69 13.10
N ASN A 109 -7.01 -9.66 13.80
CA ASN A 109 -7.42 -11.06 13.74
C ASN A 109 -8.28 -11.42 14.97
N PRO A 110 -9.62 -11.52 14.83
CA PRO A 110 -10.49 -11.85 15.94
C PRO A 110 -10.29 -13.28 16.47
N ALA A 111 -9.74 -14.20 15.66
CA ALA A 111 -9.51 -15.58 16.08
C ALA A 111 -8.38 -15.69 17.11
N THR A 112 -7.40 -14.79 17.05
CA THR A 112 -6.24 -14.76 17.97
C THR A 112 -6.22 -13.56 18.89
N SER A 113 -7.19 -12.64 18.74
CA SER A 113 -7.21 -11.34 19.44
C SER A 113 -5.88 -10.59 19.31
N ALA A 114 -5.37 -10.51 18.09
CA ALA A 114 -4.06 -9.92 17.81
C ALA A 114 -4.08 -9.01 16.57
N TRP A 115 -3.32 -7.92 16.65
CA TRP A 115 -3.00 -7.06 15.52
C TRP A 115 -1.88 -7.68 14.67
N LEU A 116 -2.08 -7.75 13.36
CA LEU A 116 -1.05 -8.08 12.39
C LEU A 116 -0.64 -6.82 11.64
N LYS A 117 0.65 -6.49 11.62
CA LYS A 117 1.18 -5.43 10.75
C LYS A 117 1.15 -5.93 9.31
N VAL A 118 0.50 -5.19 8.43
CA VAL A 118 0.27 -5.55 7.02
C VAL A 118 1.21 -4.78 6.11
N ALA A 119 1.35 -3.50 6.38
CA ALA A 119 2.26 -2.61 5.69
C ALA A 119 2.73 -1.53 6.65
N GLU A 120 3.91 -0.99 6.40
CA GLU A 120 4.41 0.21 7.03
C GLU A 120 4.75 1.24 5.97
N TYR A 121 4.65 2.50 6.35
CA TYR A 121 4.94 3.65 5.53
C TYR A 121 6.12 4.37 6.15
N GLU A 122 7.29 3.76 5.99
CA GLU A 122 8.56 4.41 6.21
C GLU A 122 9.06 4.98 4.88
N SER A 123 10.00 5.93 4.93
CA SER A 123 10.81 6.20 3.75
C SER A 123 11.44 4.88 3.29
N MET A 124 11.42 4.61 2.00
CA MET A 124 12.11 3.44 1.46
C MET A 124 13.60 3.62 1.72
N ASP A 125 14.14 2.89 2.71
CA ASP A 125 15.56 2.87 3.00
C ASP A 125 16.29 2.14 1.88
N VAL A 126 16.82 2.92 0.95
CA VAL A 126 17.61 2.41 -0.17
C VAL A 126 19.06 2.31 0.27
N GLU A 127 19.40 1.20 0.92
CA GLU A 127 20.79 0.80 1.11
C GLU A 127 21.28 0.04 -0.13
N LEU A 128 22.13 0.68 -0.93
CA LEU A 128 22.75 0.06 -2.10
C LEU A 128 24.14 -0.45 -1.75
N ASN A 129 24.27 -1.78 -1.64
CA ASN A 129 25.58 -2.40 -1.59
C ASN A 129 26.25 -2.28 -2.97
N TRP A 130 27.36 -1.53 -3.04
CA TRP A 130 28.13 -1.37 -4.27
C TRP A 130 28.48 -2.72 -4.89
N ASP A 131 28.85 -3.72 -4.09
CA ASP A 131 29.21 -5.06 -4.56
C ASP A 131 28.06 -5.82 -5.25
N ALA A 132 26.81 -5.45 -4.96
CA ALA A 132 25.62 -6.06 -5.53
C ALA A 132 25.15 -5.41 -6.85
N ILE A 133 25.77 -4.30 -7.28
CA ILE A 133 25.37 -3.59 -8.49
C ILE A 133 25.95 -4.31 -9.73
N ASN A 134 25.07 -4.83 -10.58
CA ASN A 134 25.47 -5.45 -11.84
C ASN A 134 26.06 -4.40 -12.81
N GLY A 135 27.17 -4.73 -13.46
CA GLY A 135 27.86 -3.82 -14.39
C GLY A 135 28.63 -2.68 -13.71
N ARG A 136 28.83 -2.72 -12.39
CA ARG A 136 29.62 -1.71 -11.67
C ARG A 136 31.10 -1.71 -12.11
N PRO A 137 31.79 -0.55 -12.00
CA PRO A 137 33.24 -0.51 -12.03
C PRO A 137 33.86 -1.37 -10.92
N THR A 138 34.94 -2.07 -11.22
CA THR A 138 35.80 -2.73 -10.22
C THR A 138 36.79 -1.77 -9.57
N SER A 139 36.93 -0.56 -10.11
CA SER A 139 37.83 0.47 -9.60
C SER A 139 37.36 1.00 -8.25
N THR A 140 38.30 1.17 -7.32
CA THR A 140 38.03 1.89 -6.06
C THR A 140 37.87 3.39 -6.33
N PRO A 141 37.20 4.14 -5.43
CA PRO A 141 37.14 5.60 -5.53
C PRO A 141 38.53 6.25 -5.70
N ALA A 142 39.53 5.79 -4.94
CA ALA A 142 40.90 6.28 -5.05
C ALA A 142 41.56 6.02 -6.41
N GLN A 143 41.26 4.90 -7.06
CA GLN A 143 41.75 4.61 -8.41
C GLN A 143 41.12 5.55 -9.45
N ILE A 144 39.83 5.86 -9.30
CA ILE A 144 39.12 6.83 -10.14
C ILE A 144 39.73 8.22 -9.94
N ASP A 145 39.88 8.67 -8.69
CA ASP A 145 40.46 9.97 -8.37
C ASP A 145 41.89 10.11 -8.93
N THR A 146 42.69 9.06 -8.81
CA THR A 146 44.05 9.01 -9.36
C THR A 146 44.02 9.14 -10.88
N ALA A 147 43.18 8.35 -11.57
CA ALA A 147 43.04 8.43 -13.02
C ALA A 147 42.61 9.83 -13.47
N VAL A 148 41.67 10.47 -12.76
CA VAL A 148 41.22 11.84 -13.06
C VAL A 148 42.36 12.85 -12.87
N SER A 149 43.14 12.74 -11.79
CA SER A 149 44.28 13.63 -11.53
C SER A 149 45.42 13.48 -12.55
N GLN A 150 45.57 12.28 -13.11
CA GLN A 150 46.62 11.94 -14.07
C GLN A 150 46.21 12.19 -15.53
N ALA A 151 44.92 12.34 -15.80
CA ALA A 151 44.38 12.47 -17.16
C ALA A 151 44.93 13.68 -17.97
N HIS A 152 45.71 14.56 -17.35
CA HIS A 152 46.29 15.74 -18.00
C HIS A 152 47.57 16.25 -17.30
N THR A 153 48.37 15.37 -16.71
CA THR A 153 49.68 15.75 -16.14
C THR A 153 50.82 15.02 -16.84
N HIS A 154 51.79 15.78 -17.36
CA HIS A 154 53.05 15.24 -17.85
C HIS A 154 54.18 15.85 -17.04
N ALA A 155 54.82 15.05 -16.19
CA ALA A 155 55.98 15.50 -15.41
C ALA A 155 57.11 16.05 -16.31
N ASN A 156 57.22 15.53 -17.54
CA ASN A 156 58.19 15.94 -18.56
C ASN A 156 57.61 16.87 -19.63
N LYS A 157 56.49 17.58 -19.35
CA LYS A 157 55.83 18.46 -20.33
C LYS A 157 56.80 19.41 -21.03
N SER A 158 57.69 20.07 -20.26
CA SER A 158 58.68 21.00 -20.81
C SER A 158 59.68 20.36 -21.78
N THR A 159 59.89 19.05 -21.70
CA THR A 159 60.75 18.30 -22.63
C THR A 159 59.94 17.83 -23.83
N LEU A 160 58.70 17.37 -23.63
CA LEU A 160 57.79 17.03 -24.72
C LEU A 160 57.52 18.24 -25.62
N ASP A 161 57.35 19.43 -25.02
CA ASP A 161 57.15 20.70 -25.73
C ASP A 161 58.38 21.10 -26.60
N LYS A 162 59.55 20.45 -26.42
CA LYS A 162 60.72 20.65 -27.28
C LYS A 162 60.68 19.77 -28.53
N PHE A 163 59.93 18.69 -28.53
CA PHE A 163 59.79 17.87 -29.73
C PHE A 163 58.83 18.54 -30.71
N SER A 164 59.26 18.64 -31.97
CA SER A 164 58.43 19.13 -33.06
C SER A 164 58.68 18.33 -34.33
N GLU A 165 57.86 18.54 -35.35
CA GLU A 165 58.02 17.94 -36.67
C GLU A 165 58.18 19.03 -37.72
N ASP A 166 59.06 18.78 -38.69
CA ASP A 166 59.23 19.63 -39.87
C ASP A 166 59.68 18.77 -41.06
N GLY A 167 58.90 18.76 -42.14
CA GLY A 167 59.18 18.01 -43.36
C GLY A 167 59.17 16.49 -43.20
N GLY A 168 58.37 15.96 -42.27
CA GLY A 168 58.29 14.55 -41.90
C GLY A 168 59.39 14.08 -40.95
N LEU A 169 60.25 14.99 -40.45
CA LEU A 169 61.39 14.67 -39.59
C LEU A 169 61.21 15.22 -38.18
N VAL A 170 61.56 14.42 -37.19
CA VAL A 170 61.54 14.81 -35.77
C VAL A 170 62.64 15.83 -35.48
N ARG A 171 62.29 16.86 -34.72
CA ARG A 171 63.18 17.94 -34.26
C ARG A 171 63.17 18.03 -32.74
N PHE A 172 64.24 18.59 -32.17
CA PHE A 172 64.31 18.94 -30.75
C PHE A 172 64.72 20.41 -30.61
N GLY A 173 63.88 21.22 -29.96
CA GLY A 173 64.05 22.67 -29.89
C GLY A 173 64.03 23.34 -31.27
N GLY A 174 63.29 22.78 -32.23
CA GLY A 174 63.28 23.22 -33.63
C GLY A 174 64.53 22.84 -34.45
N GLN A 175 65.48 22.11 -33.86
CA GLN A 175 66.72 21.71 -34.53
C GLN A 175 66.67 20.23 -34.97
N PRO A 176 67.38 19.85 -36.05
CA PRO A 176 67.62 18.44 -36.37
C PRO A 176 68.29 17.73 -35.20
N ILE A 177 67.88 16.49 -34.93
CA ILE A 177 68.56 15.63 -33.95
C ILE A 177 69.78 15.01 -34.65
N PRO A 178 71.03 15.32 -34.22
CA PRO A 178 72.22 14.78 -34.85
C PRO A 178 72.33 13.28 -34.58
N ALA A 179 72.78 12.52 -35.58
CA ALA A 179 73.19 11.14 -35.35
C ALA A 179 74.51 11.13 -34.58
N GLU A 180 74.52 10.59 -33.37
CA GLU A 180 75.78 10.28 -32.68
C GLU A 180 76.40 9.05 -33.35
N TRP A 181 77.28 9.31 -34.32
CA TRP A 181 78.12 8.25 -34.85
C TRP A 181 79.32 8.07 -33.94
N ASN A 182 79.23 7.10 -33.03
CA ASN A 182 80.36 6.68 -32.22
C ASN A 182 81.29 5.85 -33.10
N GLY A 183 82.14 6.52 -33.88
CA GLY A 183 83.15 5.86 -34.70
C GLY A 183 84.08 5.07 -33.78
N ALA A 184 84.00 3.74 -33.82
CA ALA A 184 85.06 2.91 -33.28
C ALA A 184 86.33 3.33 -34.01
N ALA A 185 87.29 3.93 -33.29
CA ALA A 185 88.57 4.34 -33.84
C ALA A 185 89.28 3.08 -34.37
N TRP A 186 89.18 2.83 -35.67
CA TRP A 186 89.94 1.84 -36.41
C TRP A 186 91.10 2.52 -37.13
#